data_AF-A0A0I2FPW1-F1
#
_entry.id   AF-A0A0I2FPW1-F1
#
_cell.length_a   1.000
_cell.length_b   1.000
_cell.length_c   1.000
_cell.angle_alpha   90.00
_cell.angle_beta   90.00
_cell.angle_gamma   90.00
#
_symmetry.space_group_name_H-M   'P 1'
#
loop_
_entity.id
_entity.type
_entity.pdbx_description
1 polymer ?
#
loop_
_entity_poly.entity_id
_entity_poly.type
_entity_poly.pdbx_seq_one_letter_code
_entity_poly.pdbx_strand_id
1 'polypeptide(L)'
;MNRFSKTQIYLHWITLLFVAITYAAMELRGWFPKGSSTYLLMRETHYNAGIFVWVLMFSRLIIKHRYSDPSIVPPPPAWQMKAASLMHIMLYITFLALPLLGIALMAYSGKSWSFLGFNVSPFVTPNSEIKALIKNIHET
;
A
#
# COMPACT_ATOMS: atom_id res chain seq x y z
N MET A 1 -27.25 12.61 -6.08
CA MET A 1 -27.03 11.38 -5.29
C MET A 1 -26.22 11.76 -4.06
N ASN A 2 -26.70 11.46 -2.84
CA ASN A 2 -26.07 11.93 -1.59
C ASN A 2 -25.05 10.95 -0.98
N ARG A 3 -24.64 9.92 -1.73
CA ARG A 3 -23.70 8.88 -1.28
C ARG A 3 -22.81 8.44 -2.43
N PHE A 4 -21.61 7.98 -2.07
CA PHE A 4 -20.72 7.27 -2.98
C PHE A 4 -21.39 6.00 -3.52
N SER A 5 -20.96 5.56 -4.70
CA SER A 5 -21.41 4.27 -5.24
C SER A 5 -21.03 3.13 -4.28
N LYS A 6 -21.83 2.06 -4.27
CA LYS A 6 -21.53 0.86 -3.47
C LYS A 6 -20.11 0.35 -3.75
N THR A 7 -19.69 0.36 -5.02
CA THR A 7 -18.34 -0.04 -5.45
C THR A 7 -17.24 0.80 -4.81
N GLN A 8 -17.38 2.14 -4.77
CA GLN A 8 -16.40 3.01 -4.11
C GLN A 8 -16.31 2.72 -2.60
N ILE A 9 -17.44 2.48 -1.94
CA ILE A 9 -17.50 2.16 -0.50
C ILE A 9 -16.82 0.81 -0.23
N TYR A 10 -17.16 -0.24 -0.98
CA TYR A 10 -16.54 -1.55 -0.82
C TYR A 10 -15.03 -1.51 -1.05
N LEU A 11 -14.58 -0.87 -2.13
CA LEU A 11 -13.16 -0.71 -2.42
C LEU A 11 -12.44 0.06 -1.31
N HIS A 12 -13.06 1.09 -0.72
CA HIS A 12 -12.48 1.83 0.39
C HIS A 12 -12.22 0.92 1.61
N TRP A 13 -13.24 0.18 2.05
CA TRP A 13 -13.15 -0.65 3.26
C TRP A 13 -12.22 -1.86 3.07
N ILE A 14 -12.22 -2.50 1.91
CA ILE A 14 -11.28 -3.60 1.65
C ILE A 14 -9.84 -3.07 1.57
N THR A 15 -9.60 -1.88 0.99
CA THR A 15 -8.27 -1.26 1.07
C THR A 15 -7.86 -1.05 2.52
N LEU A 16 -8.75 -0.49 3.36
CA LEU A 16 -8.43 -0.26 4.77
C LEU A 16 -8.07 -1.56 5.50
N LEU A 17 -8.82 -2.63 5.25
CA LEU A 17 -8.53 -3.95 5.82
C LEU A 17 -7.12 -4.43 5.42
N PHE A 18 -6.77 -4.36 4.14
CA PHE A 18 -5.45 -4.77 3.66
C PHE A 18 -4.32 -3.88 4.17
N VAL A 19 -4.55 -2.58 4.31
CA VAL A 19 -3.61 -1.66 4.97
C VAL A 19 -3.39 -2.10 6.42
N ALA A 20 -4.46 -2.35 7.18
CA ALA A 20 -4.36 -2.80 8.57
C ALA A 20 -3.58 -4.12 8.68
N ILE A 21 -3.84 -5.10 7.80
CA ILE A 21 -3.07 -6.36 7.72
C ILE A 21 -1.59 -6.09 7.42
N THR A 22 -1.30 -5.22 6.46
CA THR A 22 0.07 -4.88 6.04
C THR A 22 0.88 -4.29 7.19
N TYR A 23 0.30 -3.37 7.96
CA TYR A 23 0.92 -2.78 9.15
C TYR A 23 1.05 -3.80 10.28
N ALA A 24 -0.05 -4.47 10.64
CA ALA A 24 -0.06 -5.46 11.73
C ALA A 24 0.97 -6.57 11.50
N ALA A 25 1.12 -7.04 10.26
CA ALA A 25 2.11 -8.05 9.92
C ALA A 25 3.53 -7.60 10.25
N MET A 26 3.91 -6.35 9.98
CA MET A 26 5.26 -5.86 10.24
C MET A 26 5.49 -5.47 11.71
N GLU A 27 4.50 -4.84 12.36
CA GLU A 27 4.57 -4.48 13.77
C GLU A 27 4.66 -5.71 14.67
N LEU A 28 3.81 -6.72 14.42
CA LEU A 28 3.74 -7.94 15.23
C LEU A 28 4.87 -8.93 14.90
N ARG A 29 5.54 -8.79 13.74
CA ARG A 29 6.65 -9.68 13.35
C ARG A 29 7.76 -9.73 14.41
N GLY A 30 8.02 -8.61 15.09
CA GLY A 30 9.07 -8.51 16.10
C GLY A 30 8.83 -9.36 17.34
N TRP A 31 7.61 -9.84 17.56
CA TRP A 31 7.25 -10.69 18.71
C TRP A 31 7.69 -12.14 18.54
N PHE A 32 8.11 -12.53 17.33
CA PHE A 32 8.52 -13.88 17.00
C PHE A 32 10.04 -13.96 16.78
N PRO A 33 10.70 -15.07 17.14
CA PRO A 33 12.12 -15.27 16.85
C PRO A 33 12.43 -15.09 15.36
N LYS A 34 13.50 -14.35 15.05
CA LYS A 34 13.94 -14.13 13.68
C LYS A 34 14.18 -15.47 12.98
N GLY A 35 13.56 -15.66 11.80
CA GLY A 35 13.69 -16.89 11.02
C GLY A 35 12.72 -18.01 11.40
N SER A 36 11.91 -17.86 12.47
CA SER A 36 10.81 -18.79 12.75
C SER A 36 9.77 -18.78 11.61
N SER A 37 8.99 -19.86 11.50
CA SER A 37 7.90 -19.96 10.51
C SER A 37 6.94 -18.78 10.59
N THR A 38 6.54 -18.37 11.79
CA THR A 38 5.65 -17.21 12.00
C THR A 38 6.31 -15.89 11.61
N TYR A 39 7.60 -15.69 11.93
CA TYR A 39 8.33 -14.50 11.50
C TYR A 39 8.37 -14.37 9.96
N LEU A 40 8.57 -15.49 9.25
CA LEU A 40 8.57 -15.53 7.79
C LEU A 40 7.16 -15.32 7.23
N LEU A 41 6.15 -15.96 7.82
CA LEU A 41 4.74 -15.77 7.44
C LEU A 41 4.32 -14.30 7.56
N MET A 42 4.72 -13.60 8.62
CA MET A 42 4.43 -12.17 8.78
C MET A 42 5.08 -11.34 7.67
N ARG A 43 6.33 -11.66 7.26
CA ARG A 43 6.99 -10.98 6.13
C ARG A 43 6.25 -11.22 4.81
N GLU A 44 5.89 -12.47 4.53
CA GLU A 44 5.17 -12.83 3.32
C GLU A 44 3.77 -12.21 3.28
N THR A 45 3.08 -12.18 4.42
CA THR A 45 1.78 -11.52 4.58
C THR A 45 1.90 -10.04 4.24
N HIS A 46 2.91 -9.34 4.78
CA HIS A 46 3.15 -7.93 4.45
C HIS A 46 3.41 -7.72 2.95
N TYR A 47 4.27 -8.54 2.32
CA TYR A 47 4.56 -8.42 0.90
C TYR A 47 3.30 -8.62 0.03
N ASN A 48 2.55 -9.69 0.28
CA ASN A 48 1.35 -9.98 -0.48
C ASN A 48 0.27 -8.91 -0.25
N ALA A 49 0.01 -8.56 1.02
CA ALA A 49 -0.99 -7.55 1.36
C ALA A 49 -0.64 -6.17 0.78
N GLY A 50 0.63 -5.77 0.79
CA GLY A 50 1.09 -4.51 0.18
C GLY A 50 0.81 -4.44 -1.33
N ILE A 51 0.99 -5.54 -2.06
CA ILE A 51 0.66 -5.59 -3.49
C ILE A 51 -0.86 -5.55 -3.71
N PHE A 52 -1.65 -6.22 -2.86
CA PHE A 52 -3.11 -6.08 -2.91
C PHE A 52 -3.55 -4.64 -2.64
N VAL A 53 -2.94 -3.93 -1.68
CA VAL A 53 -3.19 -2.49 -1.47
C VAL A 53 -2.90 -1.71 -2.75
N TRP A 54 -1.79 -1.98 -3.44
CA TRP A 54 -1.45 -1.32 -4.70
C TRP A 54 -2.54 -1.53 -5.76
N VAL A 55 -2.93 -2.79 -6.00
CA VAL A 55 -3.98 -3.14 -6.98
C VAL A 55 -5.32 -2.50 -6.63
N LEU A 56 -5.69 -2.52 -5.34
CA LEU A 56 -6.92 -1.91 -4.85
C LEU A 56 -6.89 -0.39 -5.01
N MET A 57 -5.77 0.27 -4.71
CA MET A 57 -5.61 1.72 -4.88
C MET A 57 -5.65 2.13 -6.35
N PHE A 58 -5.02 1.35 -7.24
CA PHE A 58 -5.09 1.58 -8.68
C PHE A 58 -6.54 1.42 -9.19
N SER A 59 -7.23 0.38 -8.73
CA SER A 59 -8.66 0.16 -9.04
C SER A 59 -9.53 1.30 -8.52
N ARG A 60 -9.28 1.79 -7.30
CA ARG A 60 -9.97 2.95 -6.71
C ARG A 60 -9.74 4.21 -7.53
N LEU A 61 -8.53 4.41 -8.05
CA LEU A 61 -8.21 5.53 -8.92
C LEU A 61 -9.05 5.48 -10.20
N ILE A 62 -9.11 4.32 -10.87
CA ILE A 62 -9.95 4.13 -12.07
C ILE A 62 -11.42 4.42 -11.76
N ILE A 63 -11.94 3.88 -10.66
CA ILE A 63 -13.34 4.03 -10.27
C ILE A 63 -13.66 5.47 -9.86
N LYS A 64 -12.73 6.19 -9.21
CA LYS A 64 -12.88 7.62 -8.90
C LYS A 64 -13.05 8.48 -10.16
N HIS A 65 -12.37 8.14 -11.26
CA HIS A 65 -12.55 8.87 -12.52
C HIS A 65 -13.86 8.52 -13.24
N ARG A 66 -14.47 7.35 -12.95
CA ARG A 66 -15.73 6.91 -13.55
C ARG A 66 -16.98 7.42 -12.83
N TYR A 67 -16.89 7.62 -11.51
CA TYR A 67 -18.03 8.04 -10.69
C TYR A 67 -17.76 9.38 -10.02
N SER A 68 -18.69 10.31 -10.14
CA SER A 68 -18.62 11.61 -9.45
C SER A 68 -18.72 11.44 -7.93
N ASP A 69 -17.95 12.25 -7.20
CA ASP A 69 -18.08 12.35 -5.74
C ASP A 69 -19.42 13.01 -5.39
N PRO A 70 -20.16 12.53 -4.37
CA PRO A 70 -21.41 13.16 -3.93
C PRO A 70 -21.14 14.56 -3.36
N SER A 71 -22.06 15.50 -3.61
CA SER A 71 -21.97 16.86 -3.06
C SER A 71 -22.11 16.85 -1.54
N ILE A 72 -21.31 17.68 -0.85
CA ILE A 72 -21.39 17.90 0.59
C ILE A 72 -22.39 19.04 0.84
N VAL A 73 -23.37 18.81 1.72
CA VAL A 73 -24.42 19.79 2.04
C VAL A 73 -24.55 19.96 3.57
N PRO A 74 -24.46 21.19 4.10
CA PRO A 74 -24.18 22.45 3.40
C PRO A 74 -22.75 22.48 2.82
N PRO A 75 -22.48 23.28 1.76
CA PRO A 75 -21.17 23.32 1.13
C PRO A 75 -20.11 23.86 2.12
N PRO A 76 -19.01 23.13 2.35
CA PRO A 76 -17.91 23.61 3.17
C PRO A 76 -17.21 24.83 2.54
N PRO A 77 -16.47 25.63 3.33
CA PRO A 77 -15.58 26.66 2.80
C PRO A 77 -14.60 26.10 1.76
N ALA A 78 -14.31 26.88 0.72
CA ALA A 78 -13.47 26.44 -0.40
C ALA A 78 -12.06 25.97 0.01
N TRP A 79 -11.50 26.51 1.10
CA TRP A 79 -10.19 26.09 1.61
C TRP A 79 -10.22 24.67 2.19
N GLN A 80 -11.33 24.26 2.82
CA GLN A 80 -11.50 22.89 3.33
C GLN A 80 -11.61 21.89 2.18
N MET A 81 -12.34 22.26 1.13
CA MET A 81 -12.46 21.46 -0.09
C MET A 81 -11.09 21.25 -0.76
N LYS A 82 -10.28 22.32 -0.87
CA LYS A 82 -8.92 22.24 -1.43
C LYS A 82 -7.99 21.39 -0.55
N ALA A 83 -8.01 21.59 0.76
CA ALA A 83 -7.20 20.81 1.69
C ALA A 83 -7.56 19.31 1.65
N ALA A 84 -8.85 18.97 1.64
CA ALA A 84 -9.32 17.59 1.51
C ALA A 84 -8.88 16.96 0.17
N SER A 85 -8.96 17.71 -0.92
CA SER A 85 -8.48 17.26 -2.24
C SER A 85 -6.98 16.99 -2.23
N LEU A 86 -6.19 17.90 -1.65
CA LEU A 86 -4.74 17.72 -1.54
C LEU A 86 -4.40 16.49 -0.70
N MET A 87 -5.05 16.32 0.45
CA MET A 87 -4.85 15.15 1.30
C MET A 87 -5.20 13.85 0.58
N HIS A 88 -6.32 13.82 -0.17
CA HIS A 88 -6.64 12.66 -1.00
C HIS A 88 -5.54 12.36 -2.03
N ILE A 89 -5.05 13.37 -2.75
CA ILE A 89 -3.96 13.18 -3.72
C ILE A 89 -2.72 12.60 -3.04
N MET A 90 -2.32 13.15 -1.89
CA MET A 90 -1.18 12.65 -1.12
C MET A 90 -1.37 11.20 -0.70
N LEU A 91 -2.55 10.82 -0.19
CA LEU A 91 -2.86 9.43 0.17
C LEU A 91 -2.78 8.49 -1.03
N TYR A 92 -3.29 8.90 -2.21
CA TYR A 92 -3.18 8.08 -3.43
C TYR A 92 -1.72 7.89 -3.83
N ILE A 93 -0.92 8.96 -3.83
CA ILE A 93 0.52 8.89 -4.15
C ILE A 93 1.23 7.96 -3.16
N THR A 94 1.03 8.15 -1.85
CA THR A 94 1.68 7.35 -0.81
C THR A 94 1.36 5.87 -0.95
N PHE A 95 0.08 5.49 -1.03
CA PHE A 95 -0.29 4.07 -1.08
C PHE A 95 -0.04 3.40 -2.44
N LEU A 96 0.19 4.16 -3.51
CA LEU A 96 0.68 3.63 -4.79
C LEU A 96 2.22 3.54 -4.82
N ALA A 97 2.94 4.47 -4.18
CA ALA A 97 4.39 4.48 -4.17
C ALA A 97 4.99 3.45 -3.20
N LEU A 98 4.43 3.31 -1.99
CA LEU A 98 5.00 2.43 -0.95
C LEU A 98 5.16 0.98 -1.41
N PRO A 99 4.16 0.31 -2.04
CA PRO A 99 4.34 -1.05 -2.53
C PRO A 99 5.42 -1.17 -3.62
N LEU A 100 5.53 -0.17 -4.51
CA LEU A 100 6.57 -0.13 -5.53
C LEU A 100 7.97 0.02 -4.92
N LEU A 101 8.10 0.86 -3.89
CA LEU A 101 9.32 0.96 -3.09
C LEU A 101 9.66 -0.37 -2.41
N GLY A 102 8.65 -1.09 -1.89
CA GLY A 102 8.83 -2.42 -1.31
C GLY A 102 9.35 -3.44 -2.34
N ILE A 103 8.81 -3.45 -3.56
CA ILE A 103 9.31 -4.29 -4.66
C ILE A 103 10.75 -3.93 -5.00
N ALA A 104 11.04 -2.63 -5.16
CA ALA A 104 12.39 -2.15 -5.49
C ALA A 104 13.40 -2.51 -4.38
N LEU A 105 13.00 -2.36 -3.12
CA LEU A 105 13.80 -2.77 -1.97
C LEU A 105 14.19 -4.26 -2.03
N MET A 106 13.23 -5.12 -2.38
CA MET A 106 13.47 -6.56 -2.53
C MET A 106 14.34 -6.86 -3.75
N ALA A 107 14.12 -6.18 -4.88
CA ALA A 107 14.91 -6.33 -6.10
C ALA A 107 16.40 -6.01 -5.88
N TYR A 108 16.72 -4.90 -5.21
CA TYR A 108 18.10 -4.53 -4.89
C TYR A 108 18.70 -5.31 -3.70
N SER A 109 17.92 -6.18 -3.04
CA SER A 109 18.40 -6.95 -1.88
C SER A 109 19.31 -8.13 -2.24
N GLY A 110 19.25 -8.59 -3.51
CA GLY A 110 19.97 -9.77 -3.99
C GLY A 110 19.50 -11.11 -3.40
N LYS A 111 18.36 -11.12 -2.71
CA LYS A 111 17.77 -12.33 -2.13
C LYS A 111 16.50 -12.69 -2.88
N SER A 112 16.25 -13.97 -3.11
CA SER A 112 14.94 -14.41 -3.58
C SER A 112 13.86 -14.15 -2.52
N TRP A 113 12.62 -13.92 -2.97
CA TRP A 113 11.47 -13.80 -2.08
C TRP A 113 10.26 -14.54 -2.64
N SER A 114 9.29 -14.82 -1.78
CA SER A 114 8.02 -15.40 -2.18
C SER A 114 7.00 -14.29 -2.44
N PHE A 115 6.31 -14.35 -3.58
CA PHE A 115 5.16 -13.53 -3.90
C PHE A 115 4.02 -14.43 -4.36
N LEU A 116 2.91 -14.43 -3.63
CA LEU A 116 1.76 -15.33 -3.85
C LEU A 116 2.15 -16.82 -3.99
N GLY A 117 3.20 -17.25 -3.28
CA GLY A 117 3.72 -18.62 -3.35
C GLY A 117 4.72 -18.87 -4.49
N PHE A 118 4.88 -17.91 -5.41
CA PHE A 118 5.89 -17.98 -6.46
C PHE A 118 7.22 -17.43 -5.97
N ASN A 119 8.31 -18.15 -6.27
CA ASN A 119 9.64 -17.66 -6.01
C ASN A 119 10.00 -16.58 -7.05
N VAL A 120 10.27 -15.37 -6.56
CA VAL A 120 10.82 -14.28 -7.36
C VAL A 120 12.33 -14.29 -7.17
N SER A 121 13.05 -14.64 -8.24
CA SER A 121 14.49 -14.57 -8.27
C SER A 121 14.95 -13.12 -8.49
N PRO A 122 16.14 -12.73 -7.97
CA PRO A 122 16.71 -11.42 -8.24
C PRO A 122 16.80 -11.15 -9.75
N PHE A 123 16.27 -10.01 -10.18
CA PHE A 123 16.25 -9.59 -11.59
C PHE A 123 17.01 -8.26 -11.80
N VAL A 124 17.69 -7.76 -10.77
CA VAL A 124 18.53 -6.56 -10.81
C VAL A 124 19.84 -6.87 -10.09
N THR A 125 20.93 -6.22 -10.50
CA THR A 125 22.21 -6.27 -9.77
C THR A 125 22.02 -5.75 -8.34
N PRO A 126 22.36 -6.53 -7.31
CA PRO A 126 22.23 -6.08 -5.92
C PRO A 126 23.04 -4.82 -5.64
N ASN A 127 22.46 -3.88 -4.89
CA ASN A 127 23.14 -2.65 -4.47
C ASN A 127 22.70 -2.27 -3.06
N SER A 128 23.62 -2.33 -2.10
CA SER A 128 23.34 -2.10 -0.68
C SER A 128 22.99 -0.64 -0.36
N GLU A 129 23.59 0.32 -1.06
CA GLU A 129 23.34 1.75 -0.86
C GLU A 129 21.92 2.12 -1.33
N ILE A 130 21.56 1.70 -2.54
CA ILE A 130 20.21 1.90 -3.10
C ILE A 130 19.18 1.21 -2.21
N LYS A 131 19.44 -0.04 -1.81
CA LYS A 131 18.56 -0.77 -0.89
C LYS A 131 18.35 0.00 0.42
N ALA A 132 19.41 0.52 1.03
CA ALA A 132 19.31 1.26 2.29
C ALA A 132 18.52 2.57 2.12
N LEU A 133 18.76 3.30 1.02
CA LEU A 133 18.02 4.52 0.69
C LEU A 133 16.51 4.22 0.52
N ILE A 134 16.16 3.25 -0.31
CA ILE A 134 14.76 2.87 -0.56
C ILE A 134 14.10 2.41 0.73
N LYS A 135 14.81 1.65 1.56
CA LYS A 135 14.31 1.21 2.86
C LYS A 135 13.93 2.39 3.74
N ASN A 136 14.82 3.38 3.87
CA ASN A 136 14.56 4.57 4.68
C ASN A 136 13.35 5.34 4.15
N ILE A 137 13.23 5.51 2.83
CA ILE A 137 12.07 6.18 2.22
C ILE A 137 10.78 5.39 2.47
N HIS A 138 10.81 4.06 2.39
CA HIS A 138 9.64 3.21 2.62
C HIS A 138 9.19 3.20 4.10
N GLU A 139 10.12 3.42 5.04
CA GLU A 139 9.86 3.47 6.48
C GLU A 139 9.46 4.88 6.98
N THR A 140 9.58 5.93 6.14
CA THR A 140 9.22 7.33 6.48
C THR A 140 7.77 7.62 6.13
#